data_AF-A0A7S1RI74-F1
#
_entry.id   AF-A0A7S1RI74-F1
#
_cell.length_a   1.000
_cell.length_b   1.000
_cell.length_c   1.000
_cell.angle_alpha   90.00
_cell.angle_beta   90.00
_cell.angle_gamma   90.00
#
_symmetry.space_group_name_H-M   'P 1'
#
loop_
_entity.id
_entity.type
_entity.pdbx_description
1 polymer ?
#
loop_
_entity_poly.entity_id
_entity_poly.type
_entity_poly.pdbx_seq_one_letter_code
_entity_poly.pdbx_strand_id
1 'polypeptide(L)'
;ADLGERYLCHYFKHVKRPPDGVMIALRADAFDGPGVQAECHYIGVAFGRVDAVHKASGRKVRVVTAHCRGKNAEQLAALAAFADENNDADVTIVTGDFNEDFCEGRDEVACPFPEGPLGRYSTLKREPGLLQVSRPAHKQAEDQKSGKGKIDWIFVRSREPECLELFRDEASRQAMLDSHQPCAATG
;
A
#
# COMPACT_ATOMS: atom_id res chain seq x y z
N ALA A 1 5.81 -6.67 15.33
CA ALA A 1 5.22 -5.85 16.40
C ALA A 1 3.83 -6.41 16.66
N ASP A 2 3.47 -6.64 17.92
CA ASP A 2 2.11 -7.01 18.28
C ASP A 2 1.30 -5.71 18.44
N LEU A 3 0.27 -5.54 17.62
CA LEU A 3 -0.64 -4.38 17.70
C LEU A 3 -1.75 -4.59 18.76
N GLY A 4 -1.64 -5.66 19.55
CA GLY A 4 -2.61 -6.08 20.54
C GLY A 4 -3.80 -6.83 19.94
N GLU A 5 -4.66 -7.34 20.81
CA GLU A 5 -5.82 -8.17 20.46
C GLU A 5 -6.86 -7.47 19.58
N ARG A 6 -6.75 -6.14 19.42
CA ARG A 6 -7.62 -5.34 18.55
C ARG A 6 -7.38 -5.61 17.07
N TYR A 7 -6.22 -6.16 16.71
CA TYR A 7 -5.82 -6.36 15.33
C TYR A 7 -5.41 -7.81 15.05
N LEU A 8 -5.94 -8.35 13.95
CA LEU A 8 -5.47 -9.58 13.34
C LEU A 8 -4.27 -9.22 12.45
N CYS A 9 -3.07 -9.60 12.89
CA CYS A 9 -1.82 -9.23 12.21
C CYS A 9 -1.27 -10.39 11.38
N HIS A 10 -1.00 -10.13 10.11
CA HIS A 10 -0.46 -11.07 9.14
C HIS A 10 0.89 -10.54 8.65
N TYR A 11 1.96 -11.30 8.89
CA TYR A 11 3.33 -10.88 8.57
C TYR A 11 3.92 -11.77 7.47
N PHE A 12 4.45 -11.13 6.43
CA PHE A 12 5.02 -11.77 5.25
C PHE A 12 6.49 -11.40 5.16
N LYS A 13 7.37 -12.40 5.16
CA LYS A 13 8.81 -12.21 5.40
C LYS A 13 9.59 -12.16 4.10
N HIS A 14 10.53 -11.23 3.99
CA HIS A 14 11.44 -11.22 2.86
C HIS A 14 12.48 -12.35 2.98
N VAL A 15 12.45 -13.30 2.05
CA VAL A 15 13.30 -14.52 2.06
C VAL A 15 14.79 -14.21 2.20
N LYS A 16 15.28 -13.18 1.48
CA LYS A 16 16.72 -12.84 1.42
C LYS A 16 17.17 -11.81 2.46
N ARG A 17 16.23 -11.18 3.17
CA ARG A 17 16.49 -10.09 4.13
C ARG A 17 15.47 -10.23 5.25
N PRO A 18 15.65 -11.18 6.18
CA PRO A 18 14.66 -11.51 7.20
C PRO A 18 14.16 -10.34 8.07
N PRO A 19 14.92 -9.25 8.35
CA PRO A 19 14.34 -8.10 9.05
C PRO A 19 13.37 -7.28 8.18
N ASP A 20 13.44 -7.41 6.85
CA ASP A 20 12.51 -6.79 5.92
C ASP A 20 11.28 -7.68 5.75
N GLY A 21 10.10 -7.07 5.71
CA GLY A 21 8.85 -7.76 5.54
C GLY A 21 7.70 -6.76 5.45
N VAL A 22 6.53 -7.28 5.13
CA VAL A 22 5.29 -6.49 5.07
C VAL A 22 4.29 -7.06 6.05
N MET A 23 3.42 -6.21 6.56
CA MET A 23 2.39 -6.59 7.51
C MET A 23 1.04 -6.06 7.06
N ILE A 24 0.02 -6.91 7.12
CA ILE A 24 -1.38 -6.51 7.00
C ILE A 24 -2.00 -6.66 8.39
N ALA A 25 -2.59 -5.60 8.91
CA ALA A 25 -3.31 -5.62 10.18
C ALA A 25 -4.79 -5.29 9.93
N LEU A 26 -5.66 -6.25 10.25
CA LEU A 26 -7.11 -6.08 10.13
C LEU A 26 -7.71 -5.83 11.51
N ARG A 27 -8.66 -4.89 11.60
CA ARG A 27 -9.43 -4.68 12.83
C ARG A 27 -10.28 -5.90 13.13
N ALA A 28 -10.05 -6.54 14.28
CA ALA A 28 -10.74 -7.76 14.68
C ALA A 28 -12.25 -7.56 14.87
N ASP A 29 -12.69 -6.34 15.21
CA ASP A 29 -14.10 -5.98 15.34
C ASP A 29 -14.80 -5.70 14.00
N ALA A 30 -14.04 -5.39 12.93
CA ALA A 30 -14.58 -5.05 11.62
C ALA A 30 -14.57 -6.21 10.60
N PHE A 31 -13.68 -7.21 10.78
CA PHE A 31 -13.51 -8.31 9.83
C PHE A 31 -13.71 -9.69 10.49
N ASP A 32 -14.24 -10.64 9.73
CA ASP A 32 -14.41 -12.03 10.12
C ASP A 32 -13.18 -12.89 9.79
N GLY A 33 -12.73 -13.65 10.78
CA GLY A 33 -11.68 -14.67 10.67
C GLY A 33 -10.27 -14.10 10.40
N PRO A 34 -9.22 -14.94 10.51
CA PRO A 34 -7.84 -14.53 10.24
C PRO A 34 -7.53 -14.34 8.74
N GLY A 35 -8.56 -14.28 7.90
CA GLY A 35 -8.46 -14.25 6.44
C GLY A 35 -7.75 -15.44 5.81
N VAL A 36 -7.97 -15.67 4.52
CA VAL A 36 -7.11 -16.57 3.74
C VAL A 36 -5.84 -15.81 3.41
N GLN A 37 -4.70 -16.37 3.82
CA GLN A 37 -3.38 -15.77 3.61
C GLN A 37 -2.69 -16.43 2.41
N ALA A 38 -2.05 -15.60 1.59
CA ALA A 38 -1.14 -16.07 0.56
C ALA A 38 0.10 -15.18 0.53
N GLU A 39 1.24 -15.80 0.25
CA GLU A 39 2.52 -15.11 0.06
C GLU A 39 3.06 -15.45 -1.32
N CYS A 40 3.57 -14.44 -2.03
CA CYS A 40 4.28 -14.62 -3.29
C CYS A 40 5.64 -13.95 -3.20
N HIS A 41 6.66 -14.63 -3.70
CA HIS A 41 8.03 -14.13 -3.72
C HIS A 41 8.46 -13.85 -5.15
N TYR A 42 8.64 -12.58 -5.49
CA TYR A 42 9.17 -12.17 -6.78
C TYR A 42 10.60 -11.63 -6.62
N ILE A 43 11.59 -12.37 -7.15
CA ILE A 43 13.03 -12.01 -7.12
C ILE A 43 13.50 -11.63 -5.69
N GLY A 44 12.94 -12.28 -4.68
CA GLY A 44 13.26 -12.06 -3.27
C GLY A 44 12.40 -11.02 -2.55
N VAL A 45 11.55 -10.27 -3.23
CA VAL A 45 10.58 -9.36 -2.59
C VAL A 45 9.35 -10.13 -2.10
N ALA A 46 8.85 -9.78 -0.92
CA ALA A 46 7.63 -10.34 -0.34
C ALA A 46 6.40 -9.55 -0.80
N PHE A 47 5.45 -10.26 -1.41
CA PHE A 47 4.07 -9.83 -1.57
C PHE A 47 3.21 -10.58 -0.57
N GLY A 48 2.45 -9.84 0.24
CA GLY A 48 1.49 -10.39 1.19
C GLY A 48 0.07 -10.19 0.71
N ARG A 49 -0.79 -11.20 0.87
CA ARG A 49 -2.23 -11.11 0.60
C ARG A 49 -3.01 -11.62 1.79
N VAL A 50 -4.07 -10.90 2.14
CA VAL A 50 -5.09 -11.33 3.09
C VAL A 50 -6.46 -11.12 2.46
N ASP A 51 -7.24 -12.19 2.37
CA ASP A 51 -8.64 -12.17 1.95
C ASP A 51 -9.54 -12.29 3.17
N ALA A 52 -10.39 -11.31 3.45
CA ALA A 52 -11.25 -11.25 4.63
C ALA A 52 -12.68 -10.84 4.26
N VAL A 53 -13.63 -11.01 5.18
CA VAL A 53 -15.01 -10.57 5.01
C VAL A 53 -15.29 -9.42 5.97
N HIS A 54 -15.78 -8.29 5.43
CA HIS A 54 -16.18 -7.16 6.25
C HIS A 54 -17.52 -7.44 6.93
N LYS A 55 -17.55 -7.47 8.26
CA LYS A 55 -18.70 -7.91 9.07
C LYS A 55 -19.98 -7.14 8.75
N ALA A 56 -19.89 -5.82 8.67
CA ALA A 56 -21.07 -4.98 8.55
C ALA A 56 -21.74 -5.07 7.16
N SER A 57 -20.96 -5.29 6.09
CA SER A 57 -21.49 -5.33 4.72
C SER A 57 -21.53 -6.72 4.10
N GLY A 58 -20.89 -7.72 4.72
CA GLY A 58 -20.71 -9.06 4.16
C GLY A 58 -19.80 -9.11 2.92
N ARG A 59 -19.18 -7.98 2.54
CA ARG A 59 -18.34 -7.88 1.33
C ARG A 59 -17.00 -8.59 1.55
N LYS A 60 -16.55 -9.31 0.54
CA LYS A 60 -15.21 -9.91 0.48
C LYS A 60 -14.18 -8.85 0.11
N VAL A 61 -13.19 -8.66 0.98
CA VAL A 61 -12.12 -7.67 0.82
C VAL A 61 -10.80 -8.40 0.73
N ARG A 62 -10.07 -8.16 -0.37
CA ARG A 62 -8.70 -8.60 -0.57
C ARG A 62 -7.76 -7.43 -0.34
N VAL A 63 -6.79 -7.60 0.54
CA VAL A 63 -5.70 -6.64 0.75
C VAL A 63 -4.41 -7.29 0.29
N VAL A 64 -3.72 -6.62 -0.62
CA VAL A 64 -2.42 -7.02 -1.15
C VAL A 64 -1.41 -5.95 -0.79
N THR A 65 -0.29 -6.35 -0.22
CA THR A 65 0.80 -5.44 0.11
C THR A 65 2.15 -5.91 -0.37
N ALA A 66 3.01 -4.95 -0.69
CA ALA A 66 4.33 -5.19 -1.23
C ALA A 66 5.33 -4.13 -0.75
N HIS A 67 6.60 -4.52 -0.75
CA HIS A 67 7.73 -3.62 -0.64
C HIS A 67 8.58 -3.75 -1.90
N CYS A 68 8.26 -2.96 -2.91
CA CYS A 68 8.83 -3.05 -4.25
C CYS A 68 10.17 -2.31 -4.35
N ARG A 69 10.92 -2.64 -5.40
CA ARG A 69 12.01 -1.82 -5.91
C ARG A 69 11.42 -0.85 -6.92
N GLY A 70 11.72 0.43 -6.78
CA GLY A 70 11.24 1.46 -7.70
C GLY A 70 11.68 1.24 -9.15
N LYS A 71 10.88 1.72 -10.11
CA LYS A 71 11.18 1.67 -11.55
C LYS A 71 11.34 0.23 -12.08
N ASN A 72 10.62 -0.72 -11.50
CA ASN A 72 10.63 -2.13 -11.91
C ASN A 72 9.26 -2.57 -12.43
N ALA A 73 9.03 -2.39 -13.73
CA ALA A 73 7.75 -2.68 -14.37
C ALA A 73 7.36 -4.18 -14.29
N GLU A 74 8.32 -5.10 -14.39
CA GLU A 74 8.05 -6.53 -14.29
C GLU A 74 7.57 -6.92 -12.88
N GLN A 75 8.14 -6.30 -11.85
CA GLN A 75 7.69 -6.50 -10.47
C GLN A 75 6.27 -5.98 -10.25
N LEU A 76 5.94 -4.81 -10.80
CA LEU A 76 4.58 -4.26 -10.73
C LEU A 76 3.57 -5.15 -11.49
N ALA A 77 3.99 -5.73 -12.62
CA ALA A 77 3.18 -6.70 -13.34
C ALA A 77 2.94 -7.98 -12.54
N ALA A 78 3.97 -8.51 -11.88
CA ALA A 78 3.86 -9.66 -11.00
C ALA A 78 2.93 -9.37 -9.80
N LEU A 79 3.04 -8.18 -9.21
CA LEU A 79 2.15 -7.74 -8.12
C LEU A 79 0.69 -7.65 -8.58
N ALA A 80 0.45 -7.07 -9.76
CA ALA A 80 -0.89 -6.95 -10.32
C ALA A 80 -1.51 -8.33 -10.66
N ALA A 81 -0.69 -9.26 -11.17
CA ALA A 81 -1.12 -10.64 -11.41
C ALA A 81 -1.45 -11.37 -10.10
N PHE A 82 -0.63 -11.19 -9.07
CA PHE A 82 -0.86 -11.77 -7.75
C PHE A 82 -2.14 -11.25 -7.08
N ALA A 83 -2.47 -9.97 -7.27
CA ALA A 83 -3.71 -9.38 -6.77
C ALA A 83 -4.97 -9.95 -7.47
N ASP A 84 -4.82 -10.38 -8.72
CA ASP A 84 -5.91 -10.86 -9.57
C ASP A 84 -6.10 -12.37 -9.57
N GLU A 85 -5.12 -13.12 -9.07
CA GLU A 85 -5.15 -14.57 -9.01
C GLU A 85 -6.40 -15.07 -8.26
N ASN A 86 -7.22 -15.90 -8.92
CA ASN A 86 -8.43 -16.50 -8.37
C ASN A 86 -9.31 -15.49 -7.61
N ASN A 87 -9.43 -14.27 -8.13
CA ASN A 87 -10.03 -13.18 -7.38
C ASN A 87 -11.57 -13.27 -7.36
N ASP A 88 -12.09 -13.70 -6.21
CA ASP A 88 -13.52 -13.70 -5.91
C ASP A 88 -13.95 -12.57 -4.96
N ALA A 89 -13.06 -11.61 -4.69
CA ALA A 89 -13.30 -10.49 -3.78
C ALA A 89 -14.19 -9.42 -4.43
N ASP A 90 -15.00 -8.77 -3.63
CA ASP A 90 -15.82 -7.62 -4.05
C ASP A 90 -14.98 -6.35 -4.13
N VAL A 91 -13.98 -6.23 -3.24
CA VAL A 91 -13.02 -5.13 -3.21
C VAL A 91 -11.61 -5.70 -3.14
N THR A 92 -10.71 -5.21 -4.00
CA THR A 92 -9.28 -5.50 -3.97
C THR A 92 -8.50 -4.22 -3.73
N ILE A 93 -7.67 -4.20 -2.70
CA ILE A 93 -6.82 -3.08 -2.31
C ILE A 93 -5.37 -3.51 -2.48
N VAL A 94 -4.59 -2.77 -3.26
CA VAL A 94 -3.15 -2.95 -3.43
C VAL A 94 -2.45 -1.72 -2.87
N THR A 95 -1.60 -1.91 -1.88
CA THR A 95 -0.92 -0.81 -1.17
C THR A 95 0.44 -1.24 -0.63
N GLY A 96 1.36 -0.31 -0.47
CA GLY A 96 2.65 -0.61 0.13
C GLY A 96 3.70 0.39 -0.27
N ASP A 97 4.96 0.03 -0.04
CA ASP A 97 6.09 0.84 -0.46
C ASP A 97 6.50 0.45 -1.88
N PHE A 98 5.98 1.19 -2.87
CA PHE A 98 6.29 0.93 -4.28
C PHE A 98 7.67 1.46 -4.69
N ASN A 99 8.28 2.35 -3.89
CA ASN A 99 9.47 3.13 -4.27
C ASN A 99 9.34 3.83 -5.66
N GLU A 100 8.12 4.15 -6.08
CA GLU A 100 7.82 4.70 -7.41
C GLU A 100 6.88 5.91 -7.31
N ASP A 101 7.15 6.93 -8.12
CA ASP A 101 6.19 8.01 -8.34
C ASP A 101 5.44 7.75 -9.64
N PHE A 102 4.21 7.24 -9.51
CA PHE A 102 3.34 6.97 -10.64
C PHE A 102 2.90 8.25 -11.37
N CYS A 103 3.25 9.44 -10.88
CA CYS A 103 3.00 10.73 -11.55
C CYS A 103 4.27 11.49 -11.94
N GLU A 104 5.45 10.86 -11.91
CA GLU A 104 6.70 11.49 -12.34
C GLU A 104 6.53 12.05 -13.77
N GLY A 105 6.63 13.39 -13.91
CA GLY A 105 6.52 14.07 -15.20
C GLY A 105 5.09 14.30 -15.75
N ARG A 106 4.05 14.11 -14.94
CA ARG A 106 2.65 14.39 -15.33
C ARG A 106 2.04 15.46 -14.44
N ASP A 107 1.19 16.32 -15.01
CA ASP A 107 0.40 17.27 -14.22
C ASP A 107 -0.49 16.50 -13.22
N GLU A 108 -0.46 16.93 -11.95
CA GLU A 108 -1.08 16.23 -10.80
C GLU A 108 -2.58 15.94 -11.00
N VAL A 109 -3.26 16.74 -11.83
CA VAL A 109 -4.69 16.62 -12.13
C VAL A 109 -5.00 15.46 -13.09
N ALA A 110 -4.01 15.02 -13.88
CA ALA A 110 -4.16 14.07 -14.99
C ALA A 110 -3.53 12.70 -14.72
N CYS A 111 -3.26 12.36 -13.46
CA CYS A 111 -2.59 11.10 -13.13
C CYS A 111 -3.55 10.00 -12.61
N PRO A 112 -4.18 9.22 -13.52
CA PRO A 112 -4.76 7.92 -13.20
C PRO A 112 -4.13 6.88 -14.13
N PHE A 113 -2.93 6.41 -13.81
CA PHE A 113 -2.07 5.44 -14.50
C PHE A 113 -2.78 4.43 -15.45
N PRO A 114 -3.23 4.77 -16.68
CA PRO A 114 -4.18 3.93 -17.41
C PRO A 114 -3.52 2.77 -18.15
N GLU A 115 -2.23 2.92 -18.50
CA GLU A 115 -1.50 2.04 -19.41
C GLU A 115 -0.56 1.06 -18.68
N GLY A 116 -0.50 1.12 -17.34
CA GLY A 116 0.36 0.26 -16.54
C GLY A 116 -0.35 -1.00 -16.02
N PRO A 117 0.39 -1.96 -15.42
CA PRO A 117 -0.20 -3.19 -14.89
C PRO A 117 -1.29 -3.00 -13.84
N LEU A 118 -1.29 -1.87 -13.12
CA LEU A 118 -2.30 -1.46 -12.15
C LEU A 118 -3.35 -0.50 -12.72
N GLY A 119 -3.38 -0.25 -14.03
CA GLY A 119 -4.29 0.76 -14.63
C GLY A 119 -5.77 0.42 -14.61
N ARG A 120 -6.12 -0.82 -14.25
CA ARG A 120 -7.50 -1.26 -13.95
C ARG A 120 -7.95 -0.96 -12.52
N TYR A 121 -7.09 -0.35 -11.71
CA TYR A 121 -7.40 0.04 -10.34
C TYR A 121 -7.62 1.55 -10.27
N SER A 122 -8.62 1.96 -9.51
CA SER A 122 -8.83 3.35 -9.12
C SER A 122 -7.84 3.72 -8.01
N THR A 123 -7.26 4.91 -8.07
CA THR A 123 -6.42 5.44 -6.99
C THR A 123 -6.93 6.80 -6.57
N LEU A 124 -6.69 7.18 -5.31
CA LEU A 124 -6.98 8.52 -4.84
C LEU A 124 -6.19 9.53 -5.67
N LYS A 125 -6.91 10.52 -6.23
CA LYS A 125 -6.26 11.69 -6.84
C LYS A 125 -5.53 12.46 -5.77
N ARG A 126 -4.38 13.01 -6.15
CA ARG A 126 -3.59 13.83 -5.25
C ARG A 126 -4.20 15.21 -5.09
N GLU A 127 -4.15 15.75 -3.88
CA GLU A 127 -4.52 17.14 -3.63
C GLU A 127 -3.44 18.08 -4.22
N PRO A 128 -3.84 19.09 -5.00
CA PRO A 128 -2.92 20.10 -5.52
C PRO A 128 -2.14 20.78 -4.38
N GLY A 129 -0.82 20.91 -4.54
CA GLY A 129 0.02 21.67 -3.61
C GLY A 129 0.57 20.90 -2.40
N LEU A 130 0.26 19.60 -2.26
CA LEU A 130 1.06 18.72 -1.41
C LEU A 130 2.49 18.66 -1.99
N LEU A 131 3.53 18.79 -1.18
CA LEU A 131 4.91 18.67 -1.68
C LEU A 131 5.17 17.26 -2.23
N GLN A 132 5.68 17.17 -3.47
CA GLN A 132 6.35 15.96 -3.97
C GLN A 132 7.68 15.84 -3.24
N VAL A 133 7.68 15.32 -2.02
CA VAL A 133 8.93 15.13 -1.28
C VAL A 133 9.48 13.75 -1.54
N SER A 134 10.22 13.59 -2.64
CA SER A 134 11.41 12.73 -2.63
C SER A 134 12.54 13.44 -1.84
N ARG A 135 12.28 13.66 -0.54
CA ARG A 135 13.04 14.41 0.49
C ARG A 135 13.38 15.89 0.19
N PRO A 136 13.33 16.77 1.22
CA PRO A 136 13.93 18.11 1.12
C PRO A 136 15.47 18.00 1.10
N ALA A 137 16.14 18.92 0.40
CA ALA A 137 17.58 18.83 0.07
C ALA A 137 18.51 18.57 1.27
N HIS A 138 18.16 19.05 2.48
CA HIS A 138 18.96 18.85 3.70
C HIS A 138 18.89 17.42 4.29
N LYS A 139 18.01 16.54 3.79
CA LYS A 139 17.90 15.13 4.21
C LYS A 139 18.61 14.15 3.27
N GLN A 140 19.56 14.61 2.44
CA GLN A 140 20.37 13.78 1.53
C GLN A 140 21.71 13.30 2.16
N ALA A 141 21.85 13.25 3.48
CA ALA A 141 23.08 12.80 4.14
C ALA A 141 23.42 11.32 3.83
N GLU A 142 24.72 11.03 3.71
CA GLU A 142 25.28 9.73 3.25
C GLU A 142 24.88 8.52 4.12
N ASP A 143 24.47 8.72 5.37
CA ASP A 143 24.10 7.67 6.32
C ASP A 143 22.59 7.35 6.30
N GLN A 144 21.78 8.11 5.57
CA GLN A 144 20.34 7.91 5.45
C GLN A 144 19.88 7.53 4.02
N LYS A 145 20.59 6.56 3.41
CA LYS A 145 20.39 6.06 2.04
C LYS A 145 19.00 5.45 1.71
N SER A 146 18.03 5.45 2.61
CA SER A 146 16.79 4.67 2.45
C SER A 146 15.56 5.43 1.92
N GLY A 147 15.67 6.67 1.44
CA GLY A 147 14.64 7.28 0.57
C GLY A 147 13.21 7.46 1.11
N LYS A 148 12.96 7.42 2.42
CA LYS A 148 11.58 7.44 2.96
C LYS A 148 10.95 8.85 2.96
N GLY A 149 10.37 9.22 1.83
CA GLY A 149 9.29 10.22 1.69
C GLY A 149 8.14 9.51 0.99
N LYS A 150 7.25 8.90 1.78
CA LYS A 150 6.33 7.86 1.30
C LYS A 150 5.14 8.51 0.59
N ILE A 151 5.09 8.36 -0.73
CA ILE A 151 3.83 8.53 -1.45
C ILE A 151 3.08 7.20 -1.27
N ASP A 152 2.12 7.18 -0.36
CA ASP A 152 1.29 6.00 -0.12
C ASP A 152 0.28 5.88 -1.25
N TRP A 153 0.68 5.18 -2.31
CA TRP A 153 -0.23 4.79 -3.37
C TRP A 153 -1.18 3.71 -2.85
N ILE A 154 -2.48 3.92 -3.06
CA ILE A 154 -3.53 2.95 -2.73
C ILE A 154 -4.32 2.74 -4.01
N PHE A 155 -4.20 1.54 -4.56
CA PHE A 155 -4.92 1.12 -5.75
C PHE A 155 -6.09 0.23 -5.33
N VAL A 156 -7.31 0.61 -5.70
CA VAL A 156 -8.54 -0.08 -5.31
C VAL A 156 -9.31 -0.50 -6.56
N ARG A 157 -9.76 -1.75 -6.59
CA ARG A 157 -10.71 -2.24 -7.59
C ARG A 157 -11.94 -2.77 -6.89
N SER A 158 -13.12 -2.39 -7.39
CA SER A 158 -14.42 -2.93 -6.97
C SER A 158 -15.01 -3.80 -8.08
N ARG A 159 -15.79 -4.81 -7.71
CA ARG A 159 -16.67 -5.55 -8.65
C ARG A 159 -17.81 -4.71 -9.19
N GLU A 160 -18.21 -3.68 -8.44
CA GLU A 160 -19.20 -2.67 -8.80
C GLU A 160 -18.44 -1.33 -8.88
N PRO A 161 -17.69 -1.04 -9.97
CA PRO A 161 -16.86 0.17 -10.08
C PRO A 161 -17.66 1.46 -9.95
N GLU A 162 -18.91 1.47 -10.41
CA GLU A 162 -19.83 2.60 -10.34
C GLU A 162 -20.22 2.99 -8.92
N CYS A 163 -20.03 2.10 -7.95
CA CYS A 163 -20.30 2.34 -6.53
C CYS A 163 -19.03 2.62 -5.72
N LEU A 164 -17.86 2.72 -6.37
CA LEU A 164 -16.59 2.95 -5.69
C LEU A 164 -16.34 4.45 -5.50
N GLU A 165 -16.40 4.90 -4.25
CA GLU A 165 -15.92 6.21 -3.84
C GLU A 165 -14.65 6.04 -3.00
N LEU A 166 -13.61 6.80 -3.37
CA LEU A 166 -12.36 6.84 -2.62
C LEU A 166 -12.22 8.22 -2.00
N PHE A 167 -12.10 8.26 -0.67
CA PHE A 167 -11.78 9.47 0.07
C PHE A 167 -10.60 9.21 1.00
N ARG A 168 -9.86 10.27 1.32
CA ARG A 168 -8.77 10.22 2.29
C ARG A 168 -9.36 10.46 3.68
N ASP A 169 -9.13 9.53 4.59
CA ASP A 169 -9.46 9.76 6.00
C ASP A 169 -8.45 10.76 6.61
N GLU A 170 -8.94 11.95 6.94
CA GLU A 170 -8.09 13.05 7.42
C GLU A 170 -7.46 12.72 8.78
N ALA A 171 -8.13 11.94 9.63
CA ALA A 171 -7.58 11.49 10.90
C ALA A 171 -6.38 10.55 10.71
N SER A 172 -6.51 9.54 9.84
CA SER A 172 -5.41 8.63 9.48
C SER A 172 -4.25 9.38 8.81
N ARG A 173 -4.55 10.36 7.94
CA ARG A 173 -3.53 11.23 7.32
C ARG A 173 -2.76 12.00 8.38
N GLN A 174 -3.43 12.68 9.30
CA GLN A 174 -2.77 13.50 10.32
C GLN A 174 -1.89 12.62 11.22
N ALA A 175 -2.38 11.45 11.64
CA ALA A 175 -1.60 10.49 12.42
C ALA A 175 -0.32 10.04 11.69
N MET A 176 -0.38 9.81 10.37
CA MET A 176 0.81 9.50 9.58
C MET A 176 1.78 10.67 9.52
N LEU A 177 1.30 11.89 9.25
CA LEU A 177 2.16 13.09 9.24
C LEU A 177 2.85 13.29 10.59
N ASP A 178 2.10 13.13 11.68
CA ASP A 178 2.61 13.25 13.05
C ASP A 178 3.67 12.20 13.38
N SER A 179 3.50 10.95 12.91
CA SER A 179 4.50 9.89 13.11
C SER A 179 5.84 10.14 12.39
N HIS A 180 5.86 11.03 11.40
CA HIS A 180 7.06 11.41 10.65
C HIS A 180 7.60 12.80 11.04
N GLN A 181 6.95 13.49 12.00
CA GLN A 181 7.50 14.72 12.55
C GLN A 181 8.84 14.43 13.24
N PRO A 182 9.82 15.35 13.17
CA PRO A 182 11.08 15.19 13.88
C PRO A 182 10.81 14.93 15.37
N CYS A 183 11.37 13.86 15.92
CA CYS A 183 11.38 13.66 17.35
C CYS A 183 12.14 14.84 17.99
N ALA A 184 11.58 15.44 19.04
CA ALA A 184 12.22 16.54 19.77
C ALA A 184 13.63 16.20 20.29
N ALA A 185 13.98 14.92 20.45
CA ALA A 185 15.31 14.46 20.83
C ALA A 185 16.34 14.48 19.69
N THR A 186 15.89 14.64 18.44
CA THR A 186 16.71 14.66 17.22
C THR A 186 16.59 15.98 16.44
N GLY A 187 15.93 16.98 17.04
CA GLY A 187 15.76 18.33 16.49
C GLY A 187 17.06 19.12 16.53
#